data_AF-A0A1Y3SQ79-F1
#
_entry.id   AF-A0A1Y3SQ79-F1
#
_cell.length_a   1.000
_cell.length_b   1.000
_cell.length_c   1.000
_cell.angle_alpha   90.00
_cell.angle_beta   90.00
_cell.angle_gamma   90.00
#
_symmetry.space_group_name_H-M   'P 1'
#
loop_
_entity.id
_entity.type
_entity.pdbx_description
1 polymer ?
#
loop_
_entity_poly.entity_id
_entity_poly.type
_entity_poly.pdbx_seq_one_letter_code
_entity_poly.pdbx_strand_id
1 'polypeptide(L)'
;MDEALRDAAHAPLPLTEWDAVKRGRLPASEKGRVCYLDTICTFEEVFRHTDTPPMQLTGRPVSEIAYSRSDYDGHRWWTTWHDGPGKKAAPELVKEIDDFQNALFKLPAFKKLNTMRRFCRYAQATSEATEFNLYSETDHLYIWIRMITRFRDYNVYVHYYDKAAVGGK
;
A
#
# COMPACT_ATOMS: atom_id res chain seq x y z
N MET A 1 -15.96 9.26 24.19
CA MET A 1 -14.78 10.15 24.05
C MET A 1 -14.91 10.81 22.69
N ASP A 2 -14.94 12.14 22.67
CA ASP A 2 -15.21 12.94 21.46
C ASP A 2 -14.06 12.83 20.44
N GLU A 3 -14.37 12.75 19.16
CA GLU A 3 -13.41 12.58 18.05
C GLU A 3 -12.40 13.75 18.02
N ALA A 4 -12.88 14.96 18.30
CA ALA A 4 -12.08 16.18 18.40
C ALA A 4 -11.05 16.13 19.54
N LEU A 5 -11.35 15.43 20.65
CA LEU A 5 -10.43 15.29 21.78
C LEU A 5 -9.32 14.26 21.51
N ARG A 6 -9.53 13.32 20.59
CA ARG A 6 -8.51 12.32 20.19
C ARG A 6 -7.60 12.85 19.08
N ASP A 7 -8.15 13.65 18.16
CA ASP A 7 -7.38 14.39 17.14
C ASP A 7 -6.34 15.31 17.79
N ALA A 8 -6.72 15.99 18.88
CA ALA A 8 -5.81 16.82 19.68
C ALA A 8 -4.69 16.04 20.38
N ALA A 9 -4.84 14.72 20.53
CA ALA A 9 -3.90 13.85 21.24
C ALA A 9 -3.02 13.02 20.31
N HIS A 10 -3.13 13.17 18.98
CA HIS A 10 -2.40 12.38 17.98
C HIS A 10 -2.50 10.85 18.18
N ALA A 11 -3.62 10.37 18.70
CA ALA A 11 -3.83 8.94 18.93
C ALA A 11 -4.45 8.31 17.66
N PRO A 12 -3.79 7.34 17.00
CA PRO A 12 -4.35 6.71 15.80
C PRO A 12 -5.61 5.90 16.14
N LEU A 13 -6.69 6.14 15.39
CA LEU A 13 -7.94 5.39 15.46
C LEU A 13 -7.90 4.23 14.46
N PRO A 14 -8.21 2.99 14.87
CA PRO A 14 -8.43 1.88 13.96
C PRO A 14 -9.48 2.26 12.90
N LEU A 15 -9.27 1.89 11.64
CA LEU A 15 -10.14 2.25 10.50
C LEU A 15 -11.62 1.92 10.75
N THR A 16 -11.90 0.89 11.56
CA THR A 16 -13.23 0.44 11.97
C THR A 16 -13.97 1.41 12.90
N GLU A 17 -13.24 2.29 13.60
CA GLU A 17 -13.82 3.23 14.57
C GLU A 17 -14.16 4.61 13.99
N TRP A 18 -13.81 4.86 12.72
CA TRP A 18 -14.03 6.13 12.05
C TRP A 18 -15.52 6.40 11.82
N ASP A 19 -15.95 7.64 12.03
CA ASP A 19 -17.36 8.04 11.94
C ASP A 19 -17.94 7.79 10.52
N ALA A 20 -17.09 7.83 9.49
CA ALA A 20 -17.45 7.48 8.12
C ALA A 20 -17.80 5.98 7.93
N VAL A 21 -17.15 5.09 8.70
CA VAL A 21 -17.43 3.65 8.72
C VAL A 21 -18.63 3.36 9.63
N LYS A 22 -18.71 4.00 10.80
CA LYS A 22 -19.84 3.85 11.74
C LYS A 22 -21.18 4.33 11.17
N ARG A 23 -21.19 5.42 10.40
CA ARG A 23 -22.41 5.94 9.75
C ARG A 23 -22.77 5.23 8.44
N GLY A 24 -22.13 4.10 8.13
CA GLY A 24 -22.43 3.30 6.94
C GLY A 24 -22.17 4.02 5.62
N ARG A 25 -21.37 5.10 5.62
CA ARG A 25 -20.98 5.80 4.37
C ARG A 25 -19.91 5.01 3.62
N LEU A 26 -19.25 4.07 4.30
CA LEU A 26 -18.36 3.05 3.76
C LEU A 26 -18.84 1.69 4.30
N PRO A 27 -18.92 0.63 3.48
CA PRO A 27 -19.34 -0.68 3.97
C PRO A 27 -18.28 -1.25 4.92
N ALA A 28 -18.72 -1.71 6.10
CA ALA A 28 -17.92 -2.56 6.96
C ALA A 28 -17.75 -3.92 6.28
N SER A 29 -16.50 -4.38 6.15
CA SER A 29 -16.20 -5.65 5.48
C SER A 29 -16.82 -6.82 6.25
N GLU A 30 -17.61 -7.64 5.55
CA GLU A 30 -18.04 -8.94 6.05
C GLU A 30 -16.83 -9.88 6.25
N LYS A 31 -16.98 -10.79 7.19
CA LYS A 31 -15.94 -11.65 7.77
C LYS A 31 -15.07 -12.34 6.71
N GLY A 32 -13.76 -12.11 6.78
CA GLY A 32 -12.72 -12.92 6.15
C GLY A 32 -11.63 -12.09 5.48
N ARG A 33 -10.45 -12.03 6.12
CA ARG A 33 -9.22 -11.32 5.71
C ARG A 33 -9.34 -9.79 5.65
N VAL A 34 -9.32 -9.17 6.83
CA VAL A 34 -9.07 -7.73 6.94
C VAL A 34 -7.60 -7.50 6.58
N CYS A 35 -7.33 -6.93 5.39
CA CYS A 35 -6.02 -6.37 5.08
C CYS A 35 -5.90 -5.05 5.85
N TYR A 36 -5.04 -5.01 6.86
CA TYR A 36 -4.80 -3.80 7.64
C TYR A 36 -3.78 -2.94 6.90
N LEU A 37 -4.15 -1.70 6.60
CA LEU A 37 -3.20 -0.68 6.15
C LEU A 37 -2.59 -0.04 7.39
N ASP A 38 -1.29 -0.23 7.55
CA ASP A 38 -0.49 0.30 8.65
C ASP A 38 0.38 1.47 8.19
N THR A 39 0.71 2.35 9.14
CA THR A 39 1.55 3.54 8.92
C THR A 39 3.02 3.30 9.31
N ILE A 40 3.31 2.14 9.88
CA ILE A 40 4.65 1.74 10.33
C ILE A 40 5.04 0.50 9.55
N CYS A 41 6.26 0.49 9.01
CA CYS A 41 6.79 -0.68 8.33
C CYS A 41 7.16 -1.75 9.35
N THR A 42 6.61 -2.95 9.20
CA THR A 42 6.88 -4.11 10.05
C THR A 42 7.93 -5.07 9.46
N PHE A 43 8.37 -4.80 8.23
CA PHE A 43 9.22 -5.69 7.43
C PHE A 43 10.46 -4.96 6.88
N GLU A 44 11.09 -4.09 7.69
CA GLU A 44 12.26 -3.31 7.27
C GLU A 44 13.42 -4.17 6.76
N GLU A 45 13.50 -5.43 7.18
CA GLU A 45 14.49 -6.40 6.71
C GLU A 45 14.45 -6.63 5.20
N VAL A 46 13.29 -6.46 4.54
CA VAL A 46 13.14 -6.53 3.09
C VAL A 46 14.13 -5.59 2.39
N PHE A 47 14.32 -4.38 2.93
CA PHE A 47 15.13 -3.35 2.30
C PHE A 47 16.64 -3.54 2.54
N ARG A 48 17.04 -4.50 3.39
CA ARG A 48 18.46 -4.79 3.67
C ARG A 48 19.06 -5.73 2.62
N HIS A 49 18.24 -6.61 2.04
CA HIS A 49 18.67 -7.61 1.08
C HIS A 49 18.33 -7.16 -0.34
N THR A 50 19.23 -6.39 -0.95
CA THR A 50 19.04 -5.89 -2.32
C THR A 50 20.03 -6.51 -3.30
N ASP A 51 19.58 -6.74 -4.52
CA ASP A 51 20.43 -7.02 -5.67
C ASP A 51 20.52 -5.76 -6.54
N THR A 52 21.72 -5.41 -6.98
CA THR A 52 21.97 -4.25 -7.84
C THR A 52 22.52 -4.74 -9.16
N PRO A 53 21.67 -4.93 -10.18
CA PRO A 53 22.14 -5.27 -11.51
C PRO A 53 23.12 -4.21 -12.04
N PRO A 54 24.10 -4.56 -12.88
CA PRO A 54 25.16 -3.65 -13.33
C PRO A 54 24.69 -2.34 -14.00
N MET A 55 23.43 -2.28 -14.44
CA MET A 55 22.82 -1.12 -15.10
C MET A 55 21.83 -0.33 -14.23
N GLN A 56 21.61 -0.70 -12.96
CA GLN A 56 20.74 0.06 -12.05
C GLN A 56 21.55 0.87 -11.04
N LEU A 57 21.18 2.14 -10.85
CA LEU A 57 21.79 3.04 -9.86
C LEU A 57 21.45 2.66 -8.41
N THR A 58 20.37 1.91 -8.19
CA THR A 58 19.88 1.53 -6.86
C THR A 58 19.51 0.06 -6.84
N GLY A 59 19.91 -0.65 -5.78
CA GLY A 59 19.52 -2.03 -5.56
C GLY A 59 18.02 -2.20 -5.32
N ARG A 60 17.47 -3.31 -5.79
CA ARG A 60 16.07 -3.70 -5.55
C ARG A 60 16.02 -4.84 -4.56
N PRO A 61 15.03 -4.89 -3.64
CA PRO A 61 14.87 -6.03 -2.75
C PRO A 61 14.76 -7.33 -3.53
N VAL A 62 15.54 -8.34 -3.14
CA VAL A 62 15.56 -9.65 -3.81
C VAL A 62 14.23 -10.40 -3.67
N SER A 63 13.47 -10.06 -2.64
CA SER A 63 12.14 -10.61 -2.38
C SER A 63 11.04 -9.93 -3.18
N GLU A 64 11.32 -8.83 -3.91
CA GLU A 64 10.33 -8.16 -4.75
C GLU A 64 9.93 -9.09 -5.89
N ILE A 65 8.66 -9.48 -5.95
CA ILE A 65 8.15 -10.37 -7.00
C ILE A 65 7.38 -9.62 -8.07
N ALA A 66 6.78 -8.49 -7.71
CA ALA A 66 6.10 -7.59 -8.62
C ALA A 66 5.95 -6.21 -7.97
N TYR A 67 5.82 -5.19 -8.81
CA TYR A 67 5.27 -3.92 -8.37
C TYR A 67 4.34 -3.33 -9.43
N SER A 68 3.41 -2.51 -8.99
CA SER A 68 2.49 -1.78 -9.85
C SER A 68 2.70 -0.27 -9.72
N ARG A 69 2.36 0.45 -10.80
CA ARG A 69 2.26 1.90 -10.80
C ARG A 69 0.90 2.30 -11.34
N SER A 70 0.20 3.13 -10.60
CA SER A 70 -1.13 3.57 -10.98
C SER A 70 -1.25 5.09 -11.05
N ASP A 71 -1.77 5.58 -12.16
CA ASP A 71 -2.10 6.99 -12.38
C ASP A 71 -3.62 7.20 -12.44
N TYR A 72 -4.07 8.37 -11.98
CA TYR A 72 -5.48 8.73 -12.01
C TYR A 72 -5.78 9.72 -13.14
N ASP A 73 -6.57 9.30 -14.13
CA ASP A 73 -6.88 10.10 -15.31
C ASP A 73 -7.97 11.18 -15.08
N GLY A 74 -8.52 11.25 -13.87
CA GLY A 74 -9.66 12.09 -13.51
C GLY A 74 -10.98 11.33 -13.39
N HIS A 75 -11.04 10.11 -13.91
CA HIS A 75 -12.21 9.23 -13.87
C HIS A 75 -11.89 7.88 -13.21
N ARG A 76 -10.80 7.24 -13.61
CA ARG A 76 -10.37 5.91 -13.14
C ARG A 76 -8.86 5.85 -12.92
N TRP A 77 -8.46 4.75 -12.28
CA TRP A 77 -7.06 4.37 -12.13
C TRP A 77 -6.64 3.51 -13.31
N TRP A 78 -5.51 3.88 -13.91
CA TRP A 78 -4.77 3.04 -14.85
C TRP A 78 -3.62 2.41 -14.10
N THR A 79 -3.39 1.11 -14.28
CA THR A 79 -2.34 0.38 -13.57
C THR A 79 -1.41 -0.27 -14.58
N THR A 80 -0.12 0.00 -14.45
CA THR A 80 0.96 -0.68 -15.18
C THR A 80 1.67 -1.62 -14.23
N TRP A 81 1.88 -2.87 -14.66
CA TRP A 81 2.57 -3.90 -13.88
C TRP A 81 4.01 -4.05 -14.31
N HIS A 82 4.86 -4.38 -13.34
CA HIS A 82 6.27 -4.64 -13.53
C HIS A 82 6.68 -5.86 -12.72
N ASP A 83 7.39 -6.78 -13.36
CA ASP A 83 7.91 -7.96 -12.69
C ASP A 83 9.11 -7.59 -11.79
N GLY A 84 9.25 -8.32 -10.69
CA GLY A 84 10.40 -8.22 -9.80
C GLY A 84 11.67 -8.84 -10.40
N PRO A 85 12.85 -8.61 -9.77
CA PRO A 85 14.10 -9.23 -10.18
C PRO A 85 14.07 -10.75 -9.94
N GLY A 86 13.72 -11.55 -10.95
CA GLY A 86 13.83 -13.01 -10.86
C GLY A 86 12.79 -13.81 -11.63
N LYS A 87 12.37 -14.93 -11.04
CA LYS A 87 11.37 -15.86 -11.61
C LYS A 87 9.97 -15.26 -11.49
N LYS A 88 9.10 -15.60 -12.45
CA LYS A 88 7.67 -15.29 -12.37
C LYS A 88 7.08 -15.79 -11.05
N ALA A 89 6.27 -14.95 -10.42
CA ALA A 89 5.55 -15.30 -9.21
C ALA A 89 4.70 -16.57 -9.41
N ALA A 90 4.61 -17.38 -8.36
CA ALA A 90 3.73 -18.55 -8.36
C ALA A 90 2.27 -18.13 -8.59
N PRO A 91 1.43 -18.94 -9.25
CA PRO A 91 0.04 -18.58 -9.55
C PRO A 91 -0.78 -18.18 -8.31
N GLU A 92 -0.48 -18.78 -7.16
CA GLU A 92 -1.12 -18.46 -5.88
C GLU A 92 -0.79 -17.02 -5.43
N LEU A 93 0.47 -16.60 -5.55
CA LEU A 93 0.91 -15.24 -5.23
C LEU A 93 0.32 -14.22 -6.21
N VAL A 94 0.22 -14.56 -7.50
CA VAL A 94 -0.43 -13.69 -8.50
C VAL A 94 -1.88 -13.44 -8.12
N LYS A 95 -2.61 -14.49 -7.72
CA LYS A 95 -4.00 -14.35 -7.28
C LYS A 95 -4.11 -13.46 -6.04
N GLU A 96 -3.22 -13.64 -5.07
CA GLU A 96 -3.19 -12.84 -3.84
C GLU A 96 -2.88 -11.35 -4.11
N ILE A 97 -1.94 -11.08 -5.02
CA ILE A 97 -1.63 -9.74 -5.54
C ILE A 97 -2.87 -9.10 -6.17
N ASP A 98 -3.54 -9.82 -7.07
CA ASP A 98 -4.74 -9.33 -7.76
C ASP A 98 -5.88 -9.05 -6.77
N ASP A 99 -6.12 -9.95 -5.81
CA ASP A 99 -7.15 -9.79 -4.79
C ASP A 99 -6.87 -8.55 -3.93
N PHE A 100 -5.62 -8.37 -3.49
CA PHE A 100 -5.20 -7.19 -2.72
C PHE A 100 -5.34 -5.90 -3.53
N GLN A 101 -4.83 -5.86 -4.76
CA GLN A 101 -4.86 -4.69 -5.62
C GLN A 101 -6.31 -4.25 -5.90
N ASN A 102 -7.18 -5.21 -6.20
CA ASN A 102 -8.60 -4.95 -6.42
C ASN A 102 -9.29 -4.44 -5.15
N ALA A 103 -8.95 -4.98 -3.97
CA ALA A 103 -9.49 -4.50 -2.71
C ALA A 103 -9.02 -3.07 -2.41
N LEU A 104 -7.74 -2.77 -2.63
CA LEU A 104 -7.14 -1.44 -2.41
C LEU A 104 -7.89 -0.35 -3.18
N PHE A 105 -8.11 -0.52 -4.48
CA PHE A 105 -8.81 0.49 -5.29
C PHE A 105 -10.33 0.53 -5.09
N LYS A 106 -10.92 -0.47 -4.45
CA LYS A 106 -12.31 -0.41 -3.98
C LYS A 106 -12.45 0.41 -2.69
N LEU A 107 -11.36 0.66 -1.96
CA LEU A 107 -11.43 1.48 -0.77
C LEU A 107 -11.86 2.92 -1.12
N PRO A 108 -12.74 3.52 -0.33
CA PRO A 108 -13.20 4.90 -0.55
C PRO A 108 -12.08 5.94 -0.56
N ALA A 109 -11.01 5.70 0.20
CA ALA A 109 -9.80 6.52 0.18
C ALA A 109 -9.16 6.53 -1.22
N PHE A 110 -9.09 5.38 -1.88
CA PHE A 110 -8.45 5.22 -3.18
C PHE A 110 -9.42 5.41 -4.35
N LYS A 111 -10.70 5.74 -4.14
CA LYS A 111 -11.65 5.92 -5.25
C LYS A 111 -11.29 7.06 -6.20
N LYS A 112 -10.68 8.13 -5.68
CA LYS A 112 -10.25 9.31 -6.46
C LYS A 112 -8.93 9.85 -5.91
N LEU A 113 -8.17 10.55 -6.75
CA LEU A 113 -6.95 11.24 -6.29
C LEU A 113 -7.23 12.22 -5.13
N ASN A 114 -8.34 12.95 -5.18
CA ASN A 114 -8.69 13.91 -4.11
C ASN A 114 -9.04 13.24 -2.77
N THR A 115 -9.66 12.05 -2.79
CA THR A 115 -9.93 11.30 -1.54
C THR A 115 -8.64 10.73 -0.99
N MET A 116 -7.76 10.23 -1.86
CA MET A 116 -6.45 9.71 -1.46
C MET A 116 -5.60 10.81 -0.82
N ARG A 117 -5.52 11.99 -1.45
CA ARG A 117 -4.82 13.15 -0.89
C ARG A 117 -5.31 13.54 0.51
N ARG A 118 -6.61 13.42 0.78
CA ARG A 118 -7.16 13.69 2.12
C ARG A 118 -6.74 12.60 3.11
N PHE A 119 -6.75 11.35 2.67
CA PHE A 119 -6.36 10.18 3.44
C PHE A 119 -4.86 10.15 3.78
N CYS A 120 -3.99 10.65 2.89
CA CYS A 120 -2.54 10.75 3.12
C CYS A 120 -2.15 11.51 4.41
N ARG A 121 -3.02 12.35 4.96
CA ARG A 121 -2.77 13.03 6.25
C ARG A 121 -2.56 12.09 7.43
N TYR A 122 -3.00 10.85 7.31
CA TYR A 122 -2.87 9.81 8.33
C TYR A 122 -1.82 8.75 7.97
N ALA A 123 -1.19 8.86 6.80
CA ALA A 123 -0.17 7.94 6.34
C ALA A 123 1.22 8.36 6.83
N GLN A 124 2.21 7.48 6.70
CA GLN A 124 3.58 7.81 7.03
C GLN A 124 4.09 8.88 6.06
N ALA A 125 4.55 10.03 6.57
CA ALA A 125 5.19 11.04 5.72
C ALA A 125 6.59 10.60 5.29
N THR A 126 7.00 11.01 4.08
CA THR A 126 8.38 10.89 3.63
C THR A 126 9.11 12.24 3.73
N SER A 127 10.36 12.31 3.28
CA SER A 127 11.07 13.59 3.12
C SER A 127 10.38 14.53 2.11
N GLU A 128 9.63 13.96 1.16
CA GLU A 128 8.87 14.71 0.18
C GLU A 128 7.45 14.98 0.71
N ALA A 129 7.09 16.26 0.84
CA ALA A 129 5.82 16.69 1.45
C ALA A 129 4.54 16.21 0.72
N THR A 130 4.70 15.71 -0.51
CA THR A 130 3.59 15.23 -1.35
C THR A 130 3.55 13.71 -1.46
N GLU A 131 4.42 13.02 -0.74
CA GLU A 131 4.58 11.57 -0.80
C GLU A 131 4.48 10.90 0.56
N PHE A 132 3.81 9.75 0.58
CA PHE A 132 3.41 9.08 1.80
C PHE A 132 3.52 7.56 1.64
N ASN A 133 3.76 6.85 2.72
CA ASN A 133 3.79 5.39 2.73
C ASN A 133 2.65 4.81 3.58
N LEU A 134 2.18 3.65 3.13
CA LEU A 134 1.44 2.70 3.93
C LEU A 134 2.03 1.31 3.71
N TYR A 135 1.77 0.44 4.67
CA TYR A 135 2.26 -0.92 4.69
C TYR A 135 1.08 -1.84 4.92
N SER A 136 1.18 -3.05 4.41
CA SER A 136 0.19 -4.08 4.66
C SER A 136 0.89 -5.42 4.60
N GLU A 137 0.24 -6.40 5.20
CA GLU A 137 0.65 -7.79 5.10
C GLU A 137 -0.52 -8.66 4.72
N THR A 138 -0.23 -9.71 3.97
CA THR A 138 -1.14 -10.81 3.70
C THR A 138 -0.48 -12.12 4.17
N ASP A 139 -1.06 -13.26 3.80
CA ASP A 139 -0.57 -14.55 4.26
C ASP A 139 0.86 -14.81 3.73
N HIS A 140 1.14 -14.42 2.48
CA HIS A 140 2.44 -14.67 1.85
C HIS A 140 3.21 -13.41 1.46
N LEU A 141 2.61 -12.22 1.56
CA LEU A 141 3.21 -11.00 1.04
C LEU A 141 3.41 -9.93 2.12
N TYR A 142 4.57 -9.28 2.06
CA TYR A 142 4.73 -7.93 2.58
C TYR A 142 4.43 -6.94 1.46
N ILE A 143 3.70 -5.87 1.78
CA ILE A 143 3.18 -4.93 0.79
C ILE A 143 3.52 -3.51 1.21
N TRP A 144 4.27 -2.81 0.36
CA TRP A 144 4.53 -1.39 0.54
C TRP A 144 3.76 -0.57 -0.49
N ILE A 145 2.98 0.38 0.00
CA ILE A 145 2.20 1.32 -0.81
C ILE A 145 2.83 2.70 -0.67
N ARG A 146 3.36 3.25 -1.76
CA ARG A 146 3.78 4.65 -1.82
C ARG A 146 2.74 5.45 -2.59
N MET A 147 2.23 6.50 -1.96
CA MET A 147 1.19 7.37 -2.49
C MET A 147 1.77 8.75 -2.78
N ILE A 148 1.51 9.26 -3.97
CA ILE A 148 1.96 10.56 -4.46
C ILE A 148 0.74 11.41 -4.80
N THR A 149 0.63 12.57 -4.15
CA THR A 149 -0.57 13.43 -4.22
C THR A 149 -0.54 14.47 -5.34
N ARG A 150 0.54 14.53 -6.12
CA ARG A 150 0.73 15.45 -7.25
C ARG A 150 -0.18 15.08 -8.42
N PHE A 151 -0.67 16.08 -9.14
CA PHE A 151 -1.53 15.87 -10.30
C PHE A 151 -0.71 15.44 -11.54
N ARG A 152 -1.23 14.49 -12.33
CA ARG A 152 -0.56 13.91 -13.52
C ARG A 152 0.77 13.21 -13.23
N ASP A 153 0.88 12.63 -12.05
CA ASP A 153 2.00 11.78 -11.65
C ASP A 153 1.52 10.32 -11.59
N TYR A 154 2.45 9.37 -11.44
CA TYR A 154 2.10 8.05 -10.96
C TYR A 154 1.75 8.17 -9.48
N ASN A 155 0.46 8.06 -9.18
CA ASN A 155 -0.11 8.44 -7.91
C ASN A 155 -0.03 7.34 -6.85
N VAL A 156 -0.01 6.07 -7.24
CA VAL A 156 0.10 4.94 -6.32
C VAL A 156 1.12 3.95 -6.85
N TYR A 157 2.09 3.60 -6.02
CA TYR A 157 3.01 2.50 -6.24
C TYR A 157 2.67 1.43 -5.22
N VAL A 158 2.57 0.17 -5.66
CA VAL A 158 2.39 -0.96 -4.75
C VAL A 158 3.46 -1.98 -5.04
N HIS A 159 4.32 -2.23 -4.07
CA HIS A 159 5.40 -3.20 -4.12
C HIS A 159 4.99 -4.45 -3.33
N TYR A 160 5.22 -5.62 -3.91
CA TYR A 160 4.89 -6.91 -3.32
C TYR A 160 6.17 -7.72 -3.11
N TYR A 161 6.38 -8.14 -1.87
CA TYR A 161 7.53 -8.92 -1.46
C TYR A 161 7.11 -10.28 -0.93
N ASP A 162 7.75 -11.34 -1.42
CA ASP A 162 7.50 -12.70 -0.94
C ASP A 162 8.13 -12.89 0.45
N LYS A 163 7.29 -13.19 1.46
CA LYS A 163 7.75 -13.46 2.83
C LYS A 163 8.69 -14.66 2.89
N ALA A 164 8.48 -15.68 2.05
CA ALA A 164 9.34 -16.87 2.02
C ALA A 164 10.78 -16.53 1.57
N ALA A 165 10.92 -15.55 0.68
CA ALA A 165 12.21 -15.06 0.20
C ALA A 165 12.95 -14.18 1.24
N VAL A 166 12.23 -13.61 2.22
CA VAL A 166 12.81 -12.78 3.28
C VAL A 166 13.32 -13.63 4.46
N GLY A 167 12.59 -14.68 4.81
CA GLY A 167 12.93 -15.59 5.92
C GLY A 167 13.88 -16.74 5.55
N GLY A 168 14.20 -16.92 4.27
CA GLY A 168 15.06 -18.00 3.79
C GLY A 168 16.54 -17.77 4.07
N LYS A 169 17.07 -18.44 5.10
CA LYS A 169 18.49 -18.83 5.20
C LYS A 169 18.61 -20.34 5.02
#